data_AF-A0A7V2CJF0-F1
#
_entry.id   AF-A0A7V2CJF0-F1
#
_cell.length_a   1.000
_cell.length_b   1.000
_cell.length_c   1.000
_cell.angle_alpha   90.00
_cell.angle_beta   90.00
_cell.angle_gamma   90.00
#
_symmetry.space_group_name_H-M   'P 1'
#
loop_
_entity.id
_entity.type
_entity.pdbx_description
1 polymer ?
#
loop_
_entity_poly.entity_id
_entity_poly.type
_entity_poly.pdbx_seq_one_letter_code
_entity_poly.pdbx_strand_id
1 'polypeptide(L)'
;MSPSRLPNFRGQVLAVNRVERLLRKVARALETAGIPYAVIGGNAVAAWVMTVDEGAVRATKDVDILIRRTDLPAAAAALRPVGLIQDEVLGVTVFLDRRRPNPRTGVHVVFAGERVQPNSAHPAPEVTASTRSASDFMVLDLPALVAMKLASFRRIDQVHLEDLFSVKLLNETLIESLPEDLRARLREIQATRQERL
;
A
#
# COMPACT_ATOMS: atom_id res chain seq x y z
N MET A 1 -30.71 -2.19 -12.93
CA MET A 1 -30.30 -3.46 -13.58
C MET A 1 -29.37 -4.19 -12.62
N SER A 2 -29.74 -5.39 -12.18
CA SER A 2 -28.81 -6.23 -11.39
C SER A 2 -27.57 -6.52 -12.24
N PRO A 3 -26.35 -6.40 -11.72
CA PRO A 3 -25.20 -6.96 -12.42
C PRO A 3 -25.43 -8.47 -12.64
N SER A 4 -25.03 -8.97 -13.81
CA SER A 4 -25.09 -10.40 -14.12
C SER A 4 -24.30 -11.19 -13.08
N ARG A 5 -24.89 -12.23 -12.50
CA ARG A 5 -24.19 -13.15 -11.58
C ARG A 5 -23.28 -14.15 -12.29
N LEU A 6 -23.09 -14.00 -13.60
CA LEU A 6 -22.20 -14.84 -14.39
C LEU A 6 -20.73 -14.42 -14.17
N PRO A 7 -19.77 -15.37 -14.17
CA PRO A 7 -18.35 -15.06 -14.18
C PRO A 7 -18.00 -14.05 -15.29
N ASN A 8 -17.21 -13.02 -14.94
CA ASN A 8 -16.93 -11.90 -15.85
C ASN A 8 -15.45 -11.50 -15.78
N PHE A 9 -14.65 -12.11 -16.65
CA PHE A 9 -13.21 -11.84 -16.73
C PHE A 9 -12.91 -10.39 -17.15
N ARG A 10 -13.68 -9.82 -18.07
CA ARG A 10 -13.53 -8.42 -18.49
C ARG A 10 -13.72 -7.46 -17.31
N GLY A 11 -14.67 -7.76 -16.42
CA GLY A 11 -14.88 -7.01 -15.18
C GLY A 11 -13.67 -7.03 -14.25
N GLN A 12 -13.00 -8.18 -14.13
CA GLN A 12 -11.78 -8.33 -13.32
C GLN A 12 -10.62 -7.49 -13.88
N VAL A 13 -10.35 -7.55 -15.19
CA VAL A 13 -9.29 -6.73 -15.83
C VAL A 13 -9.58 -5.24 -15.66
N LEU A 14 -10.84 -4.83 -15.85
CA LEU A 14 -11.25 -3.44 -15.65
C LEU A 14 -11.10 -2.96 -14.20
N ALA A 15 -11.21 -3.87 -13.22
CA ALA A 15 -10.99 -3.54 -11.81
C ALA A 15 -9.51 -3.26 -11.55
N VAL A 16 -8.60 -4.11 -12.03
CA VAL A 16 -7.15 -3.91 -11.93
C VAL A 16 -6.73 -2.59 -12.58
N ASN A 17 -7.17 -2.36 -13.84
CA ASN A 17 -6.87 -1.13 -14.58
C ASN A 17 -7.44 0.13 -13.91
N ARG A 18 -8.51 -0.01 -13.09
CA ARG A 18 -9.04 1.13 -12.33
C ARG A 18 -8.11 1.53 -11.20
N VAL A 19 -7.54 0.56 -10.50
CA VAL A 19 -6.61 0.80 -9.39
C VAL A 19 -5.35 1.50 -9.90
N GLU A 20 -4.76 1.00 -11.00
CA GLU A 20 -3.59 1.63 -11.61
C GLU A 20 -3.87 3.09 -12.02
N ARG A 21 -5.00 3.34 -12.70
CA ARG A 21 -5.39 4.70 -13.09
C ARG A 21 -5.60 5.61 -11.89
N LEU A 22 -6.17 5.09 -10.80
CA LEU A 22 -6.38 5.86 -9.57
C LEU A 22 -5.04 6.20 -8.92
N LEU A 23 -4.13 5.23 -8.81
CA LEU A 23 -2.79 5.42 -8.27
C LEU A 23 -2.04 6.49 -9.04
N ARG A 24 -1.96 6.38 -10.38
CA ARG A 24 -1.26 7.37 -11.23
C ARG A 24 -1.87 8.77 -11.12
N LYS A 25 -3.20 8.85 -11.04
CA LYS A 25 -3.92 10.12 -10.87
C LYS A 25 -3.57 10.80 -9.54
N VAL A 26 -3.54 10.03 -8.45
CA VAL A 26 -3.19 10.54 -7.11
C VAL A 26 -1.73 10.97 -7.08
N ALA A 27 -0.82 10.08 -7.49
CA ALA A 27 0.61 10.35 -7.56
C ALA A 27 0.89 11.65 -8.31
N ARG A 28 0.37 11.79 -9.53
CA ARG A 28 0.57 12.99 -10.35
C ARG A 28 0.04 14.26 -9.69
N ALA A 29 -1.12 14.20 -9.04
CA ALA A 29 -1.71 15.35 -8.37
C ALA A 29 -0.88 15.81 -7.17
N LEU A 30 -0.38 14.87 -6.36
CA LEU A 30 0.48 15.17 -5.21
C LEU A 30 1.84 15.72 -5.67
N GLU A 31 2.46 15.13 -6.69
CA GLU A 31 3.71 15.62 -7.28
C GLU A 31 3.59 17.03 -7.84
N THR A 32 2.52 17.29 -8.61
CA THR A 32 2.28 18.62 -9.20
C THR A 32 2.11 19.69 -8.11
N ALA A 33 1.56 19.30 -6.95
CA ALA A 33 1.41 20.17 -5.80
C ALA A 33 2.64 20.23 -4.89
N GLY A 34 3.72 19.50 -5.20
CA GLY A 34 4.93 19.43 -4.39
C GLY A 34 4.74 18.76 -3.02
N ILE A 35 3.73 17.90 -2.88
CA ILE A 35 3.38 17.25 -1.61
C ILE A 35 4.16 15.94 -1.48
N PRO A 36 5.00 15.79 -0.44
CA PRO A 36 5.68 14.51 -0.19
C PRO A 36 4.69 13.40 0.10
N TYR A 37 4.84 12.28 -0.60
CA TYR A 37 4.01 11.09 -0.43
C TYR A 37 4.81 9.83 -0.77
N ALA A 38 4.29 8.68 -0.37
CA ALA A 38 4.73 7.39 -0.88
C ALA A 38 3.53 6.46 -1.09
N VAL A 39 3.54 5.69 -2.19
CA VAL A 39 2.64 4.55 -2.34
C VAL A 39 3.08 3.44 -1.37
N ILE A 40 2.12 2.88 -0.63
CA ILE A 40 2.33 1.81 0.35
C ILE A 40 1.41 0.61 0.05
N GLY A 41 1.22 -0.28 1.03
CA GLY A 41 0.18 -1.31 0.97
C GLY A 41 0.49 -2.43 -0.03
N GLY A 42 -0.54 -2.93 -0.71
CA GLY A 42 -0.40 -4.00 -1.72
C GLY A 42 0.24 -3.51 -3.02
N ASN A 43 -0.05 -2.26 -3.43
CA ASN A 43 0.54 -1.68 -4.65
C ASN A 43 2.06 -1.54 -4.54
N ALA A 44 2.57 -1.14 -3.38
CA ALA A 44 4.02 -1.06 -3.15
C ALA A 44 4.70 -2.44 -3.23
N VAL A 45 4.04 -3.49 -2.72
CA VAL A 45 4.56 -4.88 -2.82
C VAL A 45 4.60 -5.32 -4.25
N ALA A 46 3.51 -5.13 -4.98
CA ALA A 46 3.45 -5.46 -6.40
C ALA A 46 4.57 -4.76 -7.17
N ALA A 47 4.81 -3.48 -6.89
CA ALA A 47 5.90 -2.73 -7.51
C ALA A 47 7.29 -3.30 -7.20
N TRP A 48 7.54 -3.73 -5.95
CA TRP A 48 8.81 -4.36 -5.56
C TRP A 48 8.97 -5.77 -6.14
N VAL A 49 7.94 -6.62 -6.07
CA VAL A 49 7.95 -7.98 -6.63
C VAL A 49 8.19 -7.95 -8.14
N MET A 50 7.59 -6.99 -8.86
CA MET A 50 7.79 -6.78 -10.30
C MET A 50 9.24 -6.49 -10.70
N THR A 51 10.10 -6.05 -9.75
CA THR A 51 11.53 -5.88 -10.04
C THR A 51 12.28 -7.19 -10.22
N VAL A 52 11.68 -8.31 -9.81
CA VAL A 52 12.28 -9.65 -9.85
C VAL A 52 11.46 -10.62 -10.68
N ASP A 53 10.15 -10.72 -10.44
CA ASP A 53 9.28 -11.72 -11.08
C ASP A 53 7.87 -11.17 -11.32
N GLU A 54 7.53 -10.95 -12.59
CA GLU A 54 6.18 -10.52 -13.02
C GLU A 54 5.10 -11.54 -12.64
N GLY A 55 5.41 -12.84 -12.68
CA GLY A 55 4.45 -13.92 -12.43
C GLY A 55 4.04 -14.05 -10.96
N ALA A 56 4.78 -13.43 -10.04
CA ALA A 56 4.51 -13.46 -8.61
C ALA A 56 3.62 -12.29 -8.13
N VAL A 57 3.25 -11.36 -9.01
CA VAL A 57 2.49 -10.15 -8.64
C VAL A 57 1.03 -10.48 -8.32
N ARG A 58 0.50 -9.89 -7.23
CA ARG A 58 -0.92 -9.91 -6.89
C ARG A 58 -1.58 -8.55 -7.15
N ALA A 59 -2.81 -8.59 -7.66
CA ALA A 59 -3.62 -7.40 -7.80
C ALA A 59 -4.21 -6.97 -6.44
N THR A 60 -4.33 -5.65 -6.24
CA THR A 60 -5.09 -5.06 -5.14
C THR A 60 -6.31 -4.30 -5.66
N LYS A 61 -7.22 -3.94 -4.77
CA LYS A 61 -8.53 -3.31 -5.07
C LYS A 61 -8.58 -1.81 -4.77
N ASP A 62 -7.64 -1.32 -3.97
CA ASP A 62 -7.56 0.01 -3.40
C ASP A 62 -6.14 0.57 -3.56
N VAL A 63 -5.99 1.87 -3.29
CA VAL A 63 -4.70 2.56 -3.26
C VAL A 63 -4.44 2.96 -1.82
N ASP A 64 -3.24 2.68 -1.32
CA ASP A 64 -2.79 3.15 -0.01
C ASP A 64 -1.64 4.14 -0.23
N ILE A 65 -1.71 5.29 0.44
CA ILE A 65 -0.64 6.30 0.44
C ILE A 65 -0.21 6.67 1.85
N LEU A 66 1.05 7.06 1.97
CA LEU A 66 1.65 7.62 3.15
C LEU A 66 1.91 9.13 2.91
N ILE A 67 1.42 9.99 3.80
CA ILE A 67 1.70 11.44 3.81
C ILE A 67 1.93 11.90 5.25
N ARG A 68 2.45 13.11 5.46
CA ARG A 68 2.43 13.72 6.80
C ARG A 68 1.04 14.24 7.11
N ARG A 69 0.61 14.19 8.38
CA ARG A 69 -0.69 14.75 8.79
C ARG A 69 -0.80 16.25 8.50
N THR A 70 0.29 16.99 8.64
CA THR A 70 0.37 18.42 8.30
C THR A 70 0.08 18.69 6.83
N ASP A 71 0.34 17.71 5.95
CA ASP A 71 0.16 17.84 4.50
C ASP A 71 -1.26 17.46 4.07
N LEU A 72 -2.10 16.90 4.95
CA LEU A 72 -3.45 16.47 4.63
C LEU A 72 -4.33 17.58 4.01
N PRO A 73 -4.38 18.82 4.55
CA PRO A 73 -5.17 19.89 3.92
C PRO A 73 -4.69 20.23 2.51
N ALA A 74 -3.37 20.24 2.27
CA ALA A 74 -2.80 20.49 0.96
C ALA A 74 -3.09 19.33 -0.01
N ALA A 75 -3.00 18.08 0.47
CA ALA A 75 -3.34 16.89 -0.31
C ALA A 75 -4.82 16.89 -0.71
N ALA A 76 -5.71 17.23 0.20
CA ALA A 76 -7.14 17.36 -0.10
C ALA A 76 -7.40 18.44 -1.16
N ALA A 77 -6.73 19.60 -1.06
CA ALA A 77 -6.83 20.66 -2.05
C ALA A 77 -6.32 20.22 -3.43
N ALA A 78 -5.21 19.47 -3.49
CA ALA A 78 -4.63 18.95 -4.73
C ALA A 78 -5.45 17.83 -5.38
N LEU A 79 -6.11 16.99 -4.56
CA LEU A 79 -6.88 15.84 -5.04
C LEU A 79 -8.32 16.21 -5.44
N ARG A 80 -8.87 17.32 -4.92
CA ARG A 80 -10.23 17.77 -5.25
C ARG A 80 -10.46 18.04 -6.75
N PRO A 81 -9.59 18.76 -7.48
CA PRO A 81 -9.76 18.99 -8.93
C PRO A 81 -9.77 17.71 -9.77
N VAL A 82 -9.06 16.67 -9.33
CA VAL A 82 -9.04 15.37 -10.03
C VAL A 82 -10.21 14.45 -9.64
N GLY A 83 -11.17 14.99 -8.88
CA GLY A 83 -12.45 14.36 -8.57
C GLY A 83 -12.44 13.52 -7.28
N LEU A 84 -11.44 13.67 -6.44
CA LEU A 84 -11.31 12.94 -5.18
C LEU A 84 -11.65 13.84 -3.99
N ILE A 85 -12.54 13.39 -3.11
CA ILE A 85 -12.96 14.12 -1.91
C ILE A 85 -12.47 13.40 -0.66
N GLN A 86 -11.98 14.15 0.32
CA GLN A 86 -11.62 13.61 1.63
C GLN A 86 -12.88 13.17 2.37
N ASP A 87 -12.80 12.00 2.99
CA ASP A 87 -13.81 11.41 3.85
C ASP A 87 -13.12 10.61 4.97
N GLU A 88 -13.89 10.08 5.91
CA GLU A 88 -13.39 9.21 6.98
C GLU A 88 -14.25 7.95 7.09
N VAL A 89 -13.60 6.78 7.15
CA VAL A 89 -14.28 5.49 7.27
C VAL A 89 -13.64 4.71 8.39
N LEU A 90 -14.40 4.43 9.45
CA LEU A 90 -13.94 3.70 10.63
C LEU A 90 -12.66 4.31 11.25
N GLY A 91 -12.58 5.65 11.31
CA GLY A 91 -11.41 6.37 11.85
C GLY A 91 -10.22 6.44 10.89
N VAL A 92 -10.36 5.97 9.65
CA VAL A 92 -9.31 6.04 8.62
C VAL A 92 -9.66 7.12 7.60
N THR A 93 -8.75 8.08 7.42
CA THR A 93 -8.87 9.07 6.35
C THR A 93 -8.78 8.41 4.99
N VAL A 94 -9.72 8.72 4.11
CA VAL A 94 -9.81 8.16 2.76
C VAL A 94 -10.15 9.25 1.75
N PHE A 95 -9.60 9.17 0.53
CA PHE A 95 -10.08 9.96 -0.60
C PHE A 95 -10.95 9.10 -1.51
N LEU A 96 -12.18 9.57 -1.78
CA LEU A 96 -13.19 8.85 -2.54
C LEU A 96 -13.50 9.56 -3.87
N ASP A 97 -13.82 8.79 -4.91
CA ASP A 97 -14.35 9.35 -6.15
C ASP A 97 -15.68 10.07 -5.87
N ARG A 98 -15.73 11.38 -6.12
CA ARG A 98 -16.90 12.22 -5.85
C ARG A 98 -18.16 11.77 -6.58
N ARG A 99 -18.02 11.14 -7.76
CA ARG A 99 -19.16 10.69 -8.59
C ARG A 99 -19.66 9.32 -8.17
N ARG A 100 -18.78 8.48 -7.61
CA ARG A 100 -19.09 7.11 -7.19
C ARG A 100 -18.31 6.75 -5.92
N PRO A 101 -18.68 7.32 -4.76
CA PRO A 101 -17.96 7.07 -3.52
C PRO A 101 -18.05 5.60 -3.14
N ASN A 102 -16.89 4.97 -2.94
CA ASN A 102 -16.80 3.59 -2.47
C ASN A 102 -15.49 3.41 -1.69
N PRO A 103 -15.56 3.27 -0.35
CA PRO A 103 -14.39 3.08 0.50
C PRO A 103 -13.53 1.89 0.10
N ARG A 104 -14.10 0.83 -0.50
CA ARG A 104 -13.33 -0.38 -0.88
C ARG A 104 -12.44 -0.18 -2.12
N THR A 105 -12.61 0.91 -2.83
CA THR A 105 -11.83 1.26 -4.04
C THR A 105 -11.29 2.69 -3.95
N GLY A 106 -11.18 3.21 -2.73
CA GLY A 106 -10.69 4.56 -2.44
C GLY A 106 -9.17 4.62 -2.34
N VAL A 107 -8.70 5.78 -1.90
CA VAL A 107 -7.30 6.02 -1.56
C VAL A 107 -7.20 6.14 -0.05
N HIS A 108 -6.72 5.10 0.62
CA HIS A 108 -6.55 5.10 2.07
C HIS A 108 -5.26 5.83 2.44
N VAL A 109 -5.34 6.63 3.50
CA VAL A 109 -4.23 7.43 4.00
C VAL A 109 -3.70 6.82 5.29
N VAL A 110 -2.38 6.60 5.32
CA VAL A 110 -1.61 6.41 6.54
C VAL A 110 -0.79 7.67 6.79
N PHE A 111 -0.71 8.09 8.05
CA PHE A 111 0.08 9.25 8.44
C PHE A 111 1.50 8.84 8.86
N ALA A 112 2.50 9.43 8.22
CA ALA A 112 3.92 9.23 8.51
C ALA A 112 4.26 9.60 9.96
N GLY A 113 5.09 8.79 10.61
CA GLY A 113 5.50 8.99 12.00
C GLY A 113 4.40 8.69 13.04
N GLU A 114 3.21 8.27 12.61
CA GLU A 114 2.08 8.00 13.50
C GLU A 114 1.73 6.52 13.57
N ARG A 115 1.18 6.08 14.70
CA ARG A 115 0.70 4.71 14.86
C ARG A 115 -0.57 4.51 14.05
N VAL A 116 -0.59 3.49 13.20
CA VAL A 116 -1.77 3.12 12.39
C VAL A 116 -2.92 2.65 13.27
N GLN A 117 -2.61 1.89 14.33
CA GLN A 117 -3.56 1.51 15.37
C GLN A 117 -3.04 1.97 16.74
N PRO A 118 -3.90 2.30 17.72
CA PRO A 118 -3.46 2.79 19.03
C PRO A 118 -2.43 1.88 19.73
N ASN A 119 -2.57 0.56 19.54
CA ASN A 119 -1.71 -0.47 20.12
C ASN A 119 -0.56 -0.93 19.21
N SER A 120 -0.35 -0.29 18.04
CA SER A 120 0.79 -0.63 17.18
C SER A 120 2.11 -0.34 17.91
N ALA A 121 3.01 -1.32 17.95
CA ALA A 121 4.31 -1.16 18.61
C ALA A 121 5.18 -0.10 17.93
N HIS A 122 5.12 -0.03 16.59
CA HIS A 122 5.90 0.89 15.76
C HIS A 122 5.00 1.91 15.06
N PRO A 123 5.45 3.17 14.91
CA PRO A 123 4.78 4.12 14.05
C PRO A 123 4.92 3.73 12.57
N ALA A 124 4.10 4.32 11.71
CA ALA A 124 4.31 4.26 10.28
C ALA A 124 5.64 4.94 9.91
N PRO A 125 6.33 4.49 8.84
CA PRO A 125 7.60 5.08 8.43
C PRO A 125 7.49 6.57 8.07
N GLU A 126 8.63 7.23 7.98
CA GLU A 126 8.72 8.57 7.42
C GLU A 126 8.52 8.55 5.90
N VAL A 127 7.86 9.57 5.38
CA VAL A 127 7.61 9.71 3.93
C VAL A 127 8.90 9.79 3.11
N THR A 128 10.00 10.21 3.73
CA THR A 128 11.33 10.32 3.12
C THR A 128 12.00 8.97 2.91
N ALA A 129 11.53 7.89 3.55
CA ALA A 129 11.98 6.52 3.29
C ALA A 129 11.30 5.97 2.03
N SER A 130 11.45 6.67 0.92
CA SER A 130 10.81 6.34 -0.35
C SER A 130 11.77 6.47 -1.53
N THR A 131 11.50 5.69 -2.56
CA THR A 131 12.25 5.63 -3.80
C THR A 131 11.35 5.85 -5.01
N ARG A 132 11.96 6.28 -6.12
CA ARG A 132 11.27 6.43 -7.39
C ARG A 132 11.06 5.06 -8.03
N SER A 133 9.82 4.71 -8.34
CA SER A 133 9.52 3.54 -9.15
C SER A 133 9.82 3.78 -10.64
N ALA A 134 10.02 2.70 -11.41
CA ALA A 134 10.15 2.76 -12.87
C ALA A 134 8.90 3.32 -13.57
N SER A 135 7.74 3.30 -12.90
CA SER A 135 6.48 3.87 -13.39
C SER A 135 6.29 5.34 -13.02
N ASP A 136 7.34 6.00 -12.54
CA ASP A 136 7.41 7.43 -12.28
C ASP A 136 6.43 7.88 -11.18
N PHE A 137 6.51 7.24 -10.02
CA PHE A 137 5.88 7.68 -8.76
C PHE A 137 6.68 7.21 -7.55
N MET A 138 6.50 7.89 -6.41
CA MET A 138 7.16 7.52 -5.14
C MET A 138 6.55 6.27 -4.50
N VAL A 139 7.39 5.32 -4.11
CA VAL A 139 7.04 4.08 -3.41
C VAL A 139 7.85 3.99 -2.14
N LEU A 140 7.26 3.47 -1.06
CA LEU A 140 7.98 3.25 0.19
C LEU A 140 9.12 2.24 -0.01
N ASP A 141 10.29 2.54 0.56
CA ASP A 141 11.47 1.71 0.43
C ASP A 141 11.25 0.32 1.01
N LEU A 142 11.88 -0.69 0.42
CA LEU A 142 11.65 -2.09 0.77
C LEU A 142 11.83 -2.37 2.29
N PRO A 143 12.90 -1.93 2.97
CA PRO A 143 13.03 -2.17 4.42
C PRO A 143 11.90 -1.54 5.23
N ALA A 144 11.52 -0.30 4.89
CA ALA A 144 10.43 0.42 5.56
C ALA A 144 9.06 -0.24 5.29
N LEU A 145 8.83 -0.73 4.07
CA LEU A 145 7.61 -1.45 3.69
C LEU A 145 7.49 -2.79 4.44
N VAL A 146 8.59 -3.53 4.58
CA VAL A 146 8.64 -4.78 5.34
C VAL A 146 8.34 -4.52 6.81
N ALA A 147 9.01 -3.54 7.42
CA ALA A 147 8.76 -3.15 8.81
C ALA A 147 7.29 -2.73 9.02
N MET A 148 6.74 -1.91 8.13
CA MET A 148 5.34 -1.47 8.17
C MET A 148 4.34 -2.64 8.12
N LYS A 149 4.60 -3.64 7.27
CA LYS A 149 3.74 -4.84 7.18
C LYS A 149 3.86 -5.74 8.38
N LEU A 150 5.08 -5.95 8.88
CA LEU A 150 5.30 -6.71 10.10
C LEU A 150 4.66 -6.01 11.30
N ALA A 151 4.68 -4.67 11.37
CA ALA A 151 4.04 -3.90 12.43
C ALA A 151 2.50 -4.01 12.38
N SER A 152 1.91 -3.98 11.18
CA SER A 152 0.45 -4.12 10.98
C SER A 152 -0.05 -5.55 11.16
N PHE A 153 0.74 -6.53 10.71
CA PHE A 153 0.57 -7.97 10.87
C PHE A 153 -0.84 -8.52 10.57
N ARG A 154 -1.57 -7.92 9.62
CA ARG A 154 -2.84 -8.47 9.16
C ARG A 154 -2.56 -9.69 8.28
N ARG A 155 -3.54 -10.56 8.11
CA ARG A 155 -3.40 -11.75 7.23
C ARG A 155 -2.96 -11.39 5.81
N ILE A 156 -3.43 -10.26 5.26
CA ILE A 156 -2.98 -9.78 3.94
C ILE A 156 -1.53 -9.28 3.96
N ASP A 157 -1.05 -8.72 5.07
CA ASP A 157 0.35 -8.31 5.21
C ASP A 157 1.28 -9.52 5.30
N GLN A 158 0.85 -10.59 5.96
CA GLN A 158 1.59 -11.88 5.99
C GLN A 158 1.73 -12.47 4.58
N VAL A 159 0.65 -12.50 3.79
CA VAL A 159 0.69 -12.95 2.39
C VAL A 159 1.65 -12.10 1.56
N HIS A 160 1.61 -10.77 1.71
CA HIS A 160 2.55 -9.89 1.01
C HIS A 160 4.02 -10.17 1.40
N LEU A 161 4.30 -10.50 2.65
CA LEU A 161 5.65 -10.85 3.11
C LEU A 161 6.08 -12.21 2.56
N GLU A 162 5.16 -13.18 2.45
CA GLU A 162 5.41 -14.45 1.76
C GLU A 162 5.77 -14.24 0.29
N ASP A 163 5.07 -13.32 -0.40
CA ASP A 163 5.36 -12.95 -1.80
C ASP A 163 6.76 -12.31 -1.93
N LEU A 164 7.13 -11.38 -1.03
CA LEU A 164 8.49 -10.81 -1.03
C LEU A 164 9.57 -11.87 -0.76
N PHE A 165 9.28 -12.84 0.11
CA PHE A 165 10.20 -13.93 0.41
C PHE A 165 10.34 -14.91 -0.77
N SER A 166 9.25 -15.24 -1.47
CA SER A 166 9.29 -16.19 -2.59
C SER A 166 10.20 -15.72 -3.73
N VAL A 167 10.30 -14.41 -3.94
CA VAL A 167 11.18 -13.78 -4.93
C VAL A 167 12.53 -13.32 -4.35
N LYS A 168 12.88 -13.75 -3.12
CA LYS A 168 14.18 -13.47 -2.47
C LYS A 168 14.50 -11.99 -2.25
N LEU A 169 13.49 -11.13 -2.12
CA LEU A 169 13.67 -9.72 -1.77
C LEU A 169 13.98 -9.50 -0.28
N LEU A 170 13.67 -10.47 0.58
CA LEU A 170 14.01 -10.45 2.01
C LEU A 170 15.35 -11.15 2.24
N ASN A 171 16.46 -10.43 2.08
CA ASN A 171 17.80 -10.94 2.35
C ASN A 171 18.17 -10.87 3.86
N GLU A 172 19.25 -11.57 4.23
CA GLU A 172 19.71 -11.65 5.63
C GLU A 172 19.99 -10.27 6.23
N THR A 173 20.67 -9.38 5.50
CA THR A 173 20.99 -8.02 5.96
C THR A 173 19.74 -7.21 6.31
N LEU A 174 18.70 -7.28 5.47
CA LEU A 174 17.42 -6.61 5.74
C LEU A 174 16.76 -7.21 6.98
N ILE A 175 16.71 -8.54 7.08
CA ILE A 175 16.10 -9.23 8.21
C ILE A 175 16.82 -8.88 9.52
N GLU A 176 18.14 -8.84 9.51
CA GLU A 176 18.97 -8.50 10.67
C GLU A 176 18.77 -7.05 11.14
N SER A 177 18.47 -6.14 10.21
CA SER A 177 18.20 -4.72 10.51
C SER A 177 16.85 -4.47 11.21
N LEU A 178 15.94 -5.45 11.20
CA LEU A 178 14.63 -5.31 11.82
C LEU A 178 14.71 -5.39 13.36
N PRO A 179 13.87 -4.62 14.09
CA PRO A 179 13.64 -4.80 15.51
C PRO A 179 13.25 -6.24 15.87
N GLU A 180 13.65 -6.72 17.06
CA GLU A 180 13.46 -8.13 17.43
C GLU A 180 11.99 -8.57 17.43
N ASP A 181 11.07 -7.69 17.82
CA ASP A 181 9.63 -7.98 17.80
C ASP A 181 9.09 -8.17 16.37
N LEU A 182 9.63 -7.42 15.39
CA LEU A 182 9.31 -7.60 13.98
C LEU A 182 9.98 -8.86 13.40
N ARG A 183 11.22 -9.17 13.82
CA ARG A 183 11.89 -10.43 13.44
C ARG A 183 11.13 -11.65 13.96
N ALA A 184 10.62 -11.61 15.19
CA ALA A 184 9.80 -12.67 15.76
C ALA A 184 8.55 -12.94 14.89
N ARG A 185 7.83 -11.89 14.51
CA ARG A 185 6.69 -11.97 13.58
C ARG A 185 7.06 -12.54 12.21
N LEU A 186 8.25 -12.21 11.69
CA LEU A 186 8.72 -12.78 10.43
C LEU A 186 9.00 -14.30 10.57
N ARG A 187 9.58 -14.74 11.70
CA ARG A 187 9.78 -16.17 11.99
C ARG A 187 8.45 -16.94 12.06
N GLU A 188 7.39 -16.33 12.60
CA GLU A 188 6.04 -16.95 12.61
C GLU A 188 5.51 -17.23 11.20
N ILE A 189 5.72 -16.29 10.26
CA ILE A 189 5.34 -16.47 8.85
C ILE A 189 6.17 -17.60 8.22
N GLN A 190 7.47 -17.63 8.49
CA GLN A 190 8.38 -18.66 7.95
C GLN A 190 8.01 -20.07 8.44
N ALA A 191 7.74 -20.22 9.75
CA ALA A 191 7.32 -21.50 10.32
C ALA A 191 6.01 -22.00 9.69
N THR A 192 5.01 -21.11 9.58
CA THR A 192 3.73 -21.43 8.94
C THR A 192 3.87 -21.83 7.48
N ARG A 193 4.84 -21.25 6.76
CA ARG A 193 5.12 -21.59 5.36
C ARG A 193 5.76 -22.97 5.22
N GLN A 194 6.69 -23.32 6.11
CA GLN A 194 7.35 -24.64 6.11
C GLN A 194 6.36 -25.78 6.33
N GLU A 195 5.33 -25.58 7.14
CA GLU A 195 4.27 -26.58 7.37
C GLU A 195 3.38 -26.84 6.14
N ARG A 196 3.40 -25.97 5.13
CA ARG A 196 2.55 -26.07 3.93
C ARG A 196 3.25 -26.65 2.71
N LEU A 197 4.56 -26.87 2.78
CA LEU A 197 5.39 -27.45 1.73
C LEU A 197 5.64 -28.94 2.00
#